data_AF-A0A8C6DZH0-F1
#
_entry.id   AF-A0A8C6DZH0-F1
#
_cell.length_a   1.000
_cell.length_b   1.000
_cell.length_c   1.000
_cell.angle_alpha   90.00
_cell.angle_beta   90.00
_cell.angle_gamma   90.00
#
_symmetry.space_group_name_H-M   'P 1'
#
loop_
_entity.id
_entity.type
_entity.pdbx_description
1 polymer ?
#
loop_
_entity_poly.entity_id
_entity_poly.type
_entity_poly.pdbx_seq_one_letter_code
_entity_poly.pdbx_strand_id
1 'polypeptide(L)'
;MDTLYCQVISHSVHFLTLRHDFKKYLVNGGTVAEKLDWARERLEQQVPVSQVFGQDEMIDVIGVTKGKGYKGVTSRWHTKKLPRKTHRGLRKVACIGAWHPARVAFSVARAGQKGYHHRTEINKKIYKIGQGYFIKDGKLIKNNASTDYDLSDKSINPLGGFVHYGEVTNDFVMLKGCVVGTKKRVLTLRKSLLVQTKQQALEKIDLKFIDTTSKFGHGHFQTVEEKKAFMGPLKKDQIAKEEGPNRTDCTAGRISIKLFFSEKKKNFFFSQKVCFRIMPCSSSHVFLASAVLPFPASTMAGGHS
;
A
#
# COMPACT_ATOMS: atom_id res chain seq x y z
N MET A 1 18.64 37.34 -16.05
CA MET A 1 17.62 37.05 -15.01
C MET A 1 17.46 35.54 -14.97
N ASP A 2 18.51 34.86 -14.51
CA ASP A 2 18.51 33.40 -14.45
C ASP A 2 17.71 32.99 -13.22
N THR A 3 16.52 32.44 -13.45
CA THR A 3 15.72 31.85 -12.39
C THR A 3 16.41 30.56 -11.95
N LEU A 4 17.41 30.69 -11.07
CA LEU A 4 18.04 29.57 -10.40
C LEU A 4 17.01 28.95 -9.44
N TYR A 5 16.42 27.84 -9.88
CA TYR A 5 15.47 27.07 -9.08
C TYR A 5 16.22 26.12 -8.13
N CYS A 6 16.00 26.26 -6.82
CA CYS A 6 16.49 25.30 -5.83
C CYS A 6 15.55 24.09 -5.76
N GLN A 7 16.09 22.89 -5.97
CA GLN A 7 15.36 21.63 -5.84
C GLN A 7 16.04 20.72 -4.82
N VAL A 8 15.24 20.11 -3.95
CA VAL A 8 15.71 19.12 -2.96
C VAL A 8 15.34 17.73 -3.46
N ILE A 9 16.27 16.79 -3.32
CA ILE A 9 16.02 15.37 -3.56
C ILE A 9 15.62 14.75 -2.23
N SER A 10 14.49 14.07 -2.20
CA SER A 10 14.12 13.22 -1.07
C SER A 10 13.74 11.83 -1.54
N HIS A 11 13.77 10.89 -0.60
CA HIS A 11 13.45 9.50 -0.85
C HIS A 11 12.38 9.01 0.12
N SER A 12 11.54 8.07 -0.31
CA SER A 12 10.57 7.43 0.56
C SER A 12 11.27 6.52 1.57
N VAL A 13 10.95 6.65 2.86
CA VAL A 13 11.44 5.71 3.89
C VAL A 13 10.49 4.51 3.90
N HIS A 14 10.79 3.51 3.07
CA HIS A 14 10.05 2.25 3.02
C HIS A 14 10.86 1.13 3.66
N PHE A 15 10.37 0.59 4.78
CA PHE A 15 10.92 -0.64 5.37
C PHE A 15 10.55 -1.92 4.59
N LEU A 16 9.53 -1.86 3.73
CA LEU A 16 8.95 -3.04 3.06
C LEU A 16 9.56 -3.36 1.68
N THR A 17 10.22 -2.40 1.02
CA THR A 17 10.83 -2.60 -0.30
C THR A 17 12.30 -2.24 -0.26
N LEU A 18 13.16 -3.12 -0.78
CA LEU A 18 14.61 -2.95 -0.78
C LEU A 18 15.13 -1.75 -1.59
N ARG A 19 14.30 -1.13 -2.42
CA ARG A 19 14.64 0.07 -3.21
C ARG A 19 13.74 1.23 -2.80
N HIS A 20 14.35 2.39 -2.62
CA HIS A 20 13.69 3.64 -2.30
C HIS A 20 13.31 4.42 -3.56
N ASP A 21 12.18 5.12 -3.51
CA ASP A 21 11.75 6.00 -4.59
C ASP A 21 12.31 7.40 -4.35
N PHE A 22 13.14 7.87 -5.28
CA PHE A 22 13.70 9.22 -5.25
C PHE A 22 12.83 10.19 -6.04
N LYS A 23 12.60 11.38 -5.48
CA LYS A 23 11.88 12.45 -6.16
C LYS A 23 12.51 13.80 -5.87
N LYS A 24 12.51 14.66 -6.89
CA LYS A 24 12.90 16.07 -6.78
C LYS A 24 11.67 16.90 -6.42
N TYR A 25 11.82 17.76 -5.43
CA TYR A 25 10.82 18.71 -4.98
C TYR A 25 11.35 20.13 -5.13
N LEU A 26 10.49 21.05 -5.57
CA LEU A 26 10.84 22.45 -5.73
C LEU A 26 10.66 23.18 -4.40
N VAL A 27 11.66 23.95 -3.97
CA VAL A 27 11.55 24.83 -2.79
C VAL A 27 11.06 26.21 -3.24
N ASN A 28 9.85 26.56 -2.80
CA ASN A 28 9.19 27.82 -3.11
C ASN A 28 9.25 28.78 -1.91
N GLY A 29 9.19 30.09 -2.18
CA GLY A 29 9.27 31.16 -1.18
C GLY A 29 10.69 31.67 -0.89
N GLY A 30 10.83 32.93 -0.49
CA GLY A 30 12.11 33.54 -0.09
C GLY A 30 13.12 33.80 -1.23
N THR A 31 14.30 34.29 -0.85
CA THR A 31 15.44 34.51 -1.76
C THR A 31 16.20 33.20 -2.04
N VAL A 32 17.07 33.18 -3.06
CA VAL A 32 17.83 31.96 -3.40
C VAL A 32 18.77 31.53 -2.28
N ALA A 33 19.39 32.49 -1.58
CA ALA A 33 20.26 32.23 -0.44
C ALA A 33 19.50 31.54 0.70
N GLU A 34 18.35 32.10 1.09
CA GLU A 34 17.46 31.52 2.11
C GLU A 34 17.02 30.09 1.77
N LYS A 35 16.69 29.82 0.51
CA LYS A 35 16.32 28.46 0.06
C LYS A 35 17.46 27.46 0.22
N LEU A 36 18.69 27.87 -0.08
CA LEU A 36 19.87 27.01 0.06
C LEU A 36 20.19 26.74 1.52
N ASP A 37 20.11 27.76 2.37
CA ASP A 37 20.36 27.60 3.81
C ASP A 37 19.29 26.72 4.46
N TRP A 38 18.02 26.91 4.10
CA TRP A 38 16.91 26.04 4.51
C TRP A 38 17.11 24.58 4.06
N ALA A 39 17.57 24.37 2.83
CA ALA A 39 17.81 23.04 2.28
C ALA A 39 19.03 22.35 2.94
N ARG A 40 20.07 23.11 3.28
CA ARG A 40 21.25 22.62 4.01
C ARG A 40 20.89 22.21 5.44
N GLU A 41 20.08 23.02 6.13
CA GLU A 41 19.64 22.74 7.50
C GLU A 41 18.87 21.41 7.59
N ARG A 42 18.02 21.12 6.59
CA ARG A 42 17.17 19.91 6.54
C ARG A 42 17.80 18.74 5.80
N LEU A 43 19.07 18.85 5.42
CA LEU A 43 19.79 17.74 4.83
C LEU A 43 19.90 16.61 5.87
N GLU A 44 19.69 15.36 5.43
CA GLU A 44 19.68 14.16 6.29
C GLU A 44 18.58 14.09 7.37
N GLN A 45 17.70 15.09 7.45
CA GLN A 45 16.57 15.11 8.37
C GLN A 45 15.28 14.62 7.71
N GLN A 46 14.36 14.09 8.53
CA GLN A 46 13.05 13.64 8.07
C GLN A 46 12.06 14.81 8.05
N VAL A 47 11.33 14.94 6.95
CA VAL A 47 10.25 15.94 6.80
C VAL A 47 8.90 15.21 6.85
N PRO A 48 8.09 15.40 7.90
CA PRO A 48 6.76 14.79 7.99
C PRO A 48 5.76 15.47 7.06
N VAL A 49 4.69 14.75 6.73
CA VAL A 49 3.66 15.21 5.78
C VAL A 49 2.91 16.45 6.30
N SER A 50 2.77 16.58 7.61
CA SER A 50 2.12 17.72 8.29
C SER A 50 2.86 19.04 8.11
N GLN A 51 4.17 19.03 7.87
CA GLN A 51 4.93 20.25 7.57
C GLN A 51 4.73 20.70 6.12
N VAL A 52 4.41 19.78 5.21
CA VAL A 52 4.22 20.08 3.80
C VAL A 52 2.78 20.50 3.52
N PHE A 53 1.80 19.75 4.01
CA PHE A 53 0.38 19.97 3.70
C PHE A 53 -0.42 20.38 4.93
N GLY A 54 -1.39 21.26 4.71
CA GLY A 54 -2.37 21.64 5.73
C GLY A 54 -3.60 20.74 5.70
N GLN A 55 -4.30 20.71 6.83
CA GLN A 55 -5.64 20.16 6.92
C GLN A 55 -6.60 20.99 6.03
N ASP A 56 -7.59 20.34 5.41
CA ASP A 56 -8.60 20.95 4.53
C ASP A 56 -8.08 21.58 3.23
N GLU A 57 -6.78 21.40 2.94
CA GLU A 57 -6.16 21.93 1.75
C GLU A 57 -6.53 21.14 0.48
N MET A 58 -6.63 21.84 -0.66
CA MET A 58 -6.79 21.24 -1.97
C MET A 58 -5.41 20.93 -2.58
N ILE A 59 -5.20 19.67 -2.92
CA ILE A 59 -3.96 19.18 -3.51
C ILE A 59 -4.20 18.51 -4.87
N ASP A 60 -3.13 18.32 -5.61
CA ASP A 60 -3.13 17.54 -6.84
C ASP A 60 -2.46 16.19 -6.58
N VAL A 61 -3.04 15.12 -7.12
CA VAL A 61 -2.45 13.79 -7.05
C VAL A 61 -1.95 13.36 -8.43
N ILE A 62 -0.67 13.03 -8.47
CA ILE A 62 0.02 12.60 -9.68
C ILE A 62 0.39 11.14 -9.50
N GLY A 63 0.07 10.33 -10.49
CA GLY A 63 0.41 8.92 -10.46
C GLY A 63 0.13 8.20 -11.76
N VAL A 64 0.52 6.92 -11.77
CA VAL A 64 0.21 6.02 -12.88
C VAL A 64 -1.11 5.32 -12.59
N THR A 65 -2.00 5.27 -13.58
CA THR A 65 -3.31 4.60 -13.47
C THR A 65 -3.21 3.07 -13.45
N LYS A 66 -4.22 2.37 -12.92
CA LYS A 66 -4.27 0.90 -12.95
C LYS A 66 -4.18 0.38 -14.40
N GLY A 67 -3.22 -0.51 -14.65
CA GLY A 67 -3.03 -1.17 -15.94
C GLY A 67 -4.18 -2.14 -16.23
N LYS A 68 -4.67 -2.13 -17.48
CA LYS A 68 -5.69 -3.07 -17.97
C LYS A 68 -5.20 -3.88 -19.18
N GLY A 69 -3.95 -3.69 -19.62
CA GLY A 69 -3.33 -4.41 -20.74
C GLY A 69 -3.88 -4.00 -22.11
N TYR A 70 -3.69 -4.87 -23.11
CA TYR A 70 -4.23 -4.68 -24.46
C TYR A 70 -5.75 -4.85 -24.46
N LYS A 71 -6.48 -3.84 -24.94
CA LYS A 71 -7.95 -3.84 -25.00
C LYS A 71 -8.46 -3.38 -26.36
N GLY A 72 -9.58 -3.97 -26.78
CA GLY A 72 -10.31 -3.57 -27.98
C GLY A 72 -10.98 -2.19 -27.85
N VAL A 73 -11.42 -1.65 -28.98
CA VAL A 73 -11.99 -0.29 -29.12
C VAL A 73 -13.17 -0.01 -28.19
N THR A 74 -14.09 -0.97 -28.05
CA THR A 74 -15.27 -0.82 -27.17
C THR A 74 -14.88 -0.65 -25.71
N SER A 75 -13.84 -1.35 -25.22
CA SER A 75 -13.41 -1.15 -23.84
C SER A 75 -12.52 0.08 -23.71
N ARG A 76 -11.57 0.29 -24.63
CA ARG A 76 -10.58 1.38 -24.53
C ARG A 76 -11.20 2.76 -24.73
N TRP A 77 -12.04 2.92 -25.75
CA TRP A 77 -12.61 4.18 -26.20
C TRP A 77 -14.13 4.28 -25.99
N HIS A 78 -14.76 3.25 -25.42
CA HIS A 78 -16.21 3.24 -25.13
C HIS A 78 -17.09 3.42 -26.37
N THR A 79 -16.66 2.93 -27.54
CA THR A 79 -17.46 2.97 -28.77
C THR A 79 -18.72 2.10 -28.66
N LYS A 80 -19.82 2.50 -29.32
CA LYS A 80 -21.06 1.70 -29.40
C LYS A 80 -20.76 0.34 -30.04
N LYS A 81 -21.31 -0.73 -29.45
CA LYS A 81 -21.22 -2.09 -30.02
C LYS A 81 -22.09 -2.19 -31.28
N LEU A 82 -21.64 -2.96 -32.25
CA LEU A 82 -22.43 -3.27 -33.44
C LEU A 82 -23.57 -4.25 -33.11
N PRO A 83 -24.61 -4.32 -33.96
CA PRO A 83 -25.72 -5.26 -33.78
C PRO A 83 -25.26 -6.71 -33.65
N ARG A 84 -26.10 -7.54 -33.03
CA ARG A 84 -25.81 -8.96 -32.77
C ARG A 84 -25.52 -9.75 -34.05
N LYS A 85 -26.20 -9.42 -35.16
CA LYS A 85 -26.11 -10.13 -36.45
C LYS A 85 -24.91 -9.69 -37.32
N THR A 86 -24.00 -8.86 -36.82
CA THR A 86 -22.85 -8.40 -37.60
C THR A 86 -21.83 -9.52 -37.82
N HIS A 87 -21.52 -9.79 -39.09
CA HIS A 87 -20.50 -10.75 -39.46
C HIS A 87 -19.08 -10.28 -39.06
N ARG A 88 -18.21 -11.23 -38.67
CA ARG A 88 -16.84 -11.00 -38.19
C ARG A 88 -16.75 -10.09 -36.94
N GLY A 89 -17.64 -10.32 -35.97
CA GLY A 89 -17.56 -9.75 -34.63
C GLY A 89 -18.19 -8.36 -34.47
N LEU A 90 -18.68 -8.08 -33.27
CA LEU A 90 -19.50 -6.91 -32.95
C LEU A 90 -18.78 -5.81 -32.14
N ARG A 91 -17.60 -6.10 -31.58
CA ARG A 91 -16.85 -5.21 -30.68
C ARG A 91 -15.76 -4.43 -31.42
N LYS A 92 -16.14 -3.81 -32.52
CA LYS A 92 -15.26 -3.09 -33.45
C LYS A 92 -15.86 -1.75 -33.86
N VAL A 93 -15.04 -0.87 -34.43
CA VAL A 93 -15.52 0.30 -35.17
C VAL A 93 -15.86 -0.19 -36.58
N ALA A 94 -17.00 0.23 -37.14
CA ALA A 94 -17.44 -0.21 -38.47
C ALA A 94 -16.60 0.45 -39.59
N CYS A 95 -16.63 1.78 -39.69
CA CYS A 95 -15.86 2.54 -40.67
C CYS A 95 -14.67 3.24 -39.98
N ILE A 96 -13.46 3.03 -40.50
CA ILE A 96 -12.20 3.59 -39.95
C ILE A 96 -11.74 4.87 -40.64
N GLY A 97 -12.41 5.30 -41.70
CA GLY A 97 -12.09 6.51 -42.46
C GLY A 97 -12.80 6.53 -43.82
N ALA A 98 -12.85 7.71 -44.44
CA ALA A 98 -13.28 7.86 -45.83
C ALA A 98 -12.21 7.34 -46.80
N TRP A 99 -12.52 7.26 -48.10
CA TRP A 99 -11.55 6.89 -49.13
C TRP A 99 -10.41 7.91 -49.21
N HIS A 100 -10.76 9.19 -49.35
CA HIS A 100 -9.82 10.31 -49.35
C HIS A 100 -10.03 11.12 -48.07
N PRO A 101 -9.01 11.30 -47.21
CA PRO A 101 -7.60 10.94 -47.37
C PRO A 101 -7.31 9.43 -47.25
N ALA A 102 -6.41 8.91 -48.09
CA ALA A 102 -6.06 7.49 -48.19
C ALA A 102 -5.16 6.98 -47.04
N ARG A 103 -5.50 7.36 -45.80
CA ARG A 103 -4.81 6.96 -44.56
C ARG A 103 -5.77 6.97 -43.39
N VAL A 104 -5.56 6.06 -42.44
CA VAL A 104 -6.31 6.08 -41.19
C VAL A 104 -5.81 7.23 -40.32
N ALA A 105 -6.71 8.12 -39.92
CA ALA A 105 -6.37 9.26 -39.06
C ALA A 105 -6.06 8.80 -37.62
N PHE A 106 -5.21 9.56 -36.92
CA PHE A 106 -4.83 9.28 -35.52
C PHE A 106 -5.98 9.46 -34.53
N SER A 107 -6.99 10.28 -34.90
CA SER A 107 -8.20 10.52 -34.11
C SER A 107 -9.13 9.30 -34.05
N VAL A 108 -8.95 8.33 -34.95
CA VAL A 108 -9.80 7.14 -35.03
C VAL A 108 -9.50 6.19 -33.88
N ALA A 109 -10.56 5.76 -33.20
CA ALA A 109 -10.47 4.82 -32.09
C ALA A 109 -9.93 3.46 -32.54
N ARG A 110 -8.71 3.10 -32.11
CA ARG A 110 -8.09 1.80 -32.36
C ARG A 110 -7.81 1.01 -31.07
N ALA A 111 -7.76 -0.31 -31.20
CA ALA A 111 -7.36 -1.21 -30.11
C ALA A 111 -5.91 -0.93 -29.67
N GLY A 112 -5.58 -1.26 -28.43
CA GLY A 112 -4.24 -1.02 -27.89
C GLY A 112 -4.20 -0.99 -26.37
N GLN A 113 -3.12 -0.45 -25.82
CA GLN A 113 -2.93 -0.32 -24.38
C GLN A 113 -4.06 0.50 -23.73
N LYS A 114 -4.65 -0.06 -22.67
CA LYS A 114 -5.59 0.64 -21.78
C LYS A 114 -5.04 0.68 -20.35
N GLY A 115 -4.90 1.87 -19.79
CA GLY A 115 -4.39 2.08 -18.44
C GLY A 115 -2.87 1.99 -18.36
N TYR A 116 -2.33 2.15 -17.16
CA TYR A 116 -0.90 2.39 -16.94
C TYR A 116 -0.42 3.69 -17.62
N HIS A 117 -1.31 4.68 -17.67
CA HIS A 117 -0.98 6.02 -18.15
C HIS A 117 -0.70 6.93 -16.96
N HIS A 118 0.26 7.84 -17.12
CA HIS A 118 0.52 8.93 -16.18
C HIS A 118 -0.65 9.93 -16.22
N ARG A 119 -1.20 10.26 -15.05
CA ARG A 119 -2.33 11.20 -14.91
C ARG A 119 -2.11 12.08 -13.69
N THR A 120 -2.62 13.30 -13.82
CA THR A 120 -2.68 14.28 -12.74
C THR A 120 -4.15 14.56 -12.48
N GLU A 121 -4.63 14.22 -11.29
CA GLU A 121 -5.96 14.57 -10.83
C GLU A 121 -5.84 15.78 -9.90
N ILE A 122 -6.41 16.90 -10.33
CA ILE A 122 -6.37 18.15 -9.56
C ILE A 122 -7.50 18.22 -8.54
N ASN A 123 -7.39 19.14 -7.58
CA ASN A 123 -8.47 19.51 -6.66
C ASN A 123 -8.98 18.34 -5.80
N LYS A 124 -8.06 17.54 -5.25
CA LYS A 124 -8.37 16.54 -4.21
C LYS A 124 -8.25 17.20 -2.85
N LYS A 125 -9.36 17.23 -2.11
CA LYS A 125 -9.40 17.82 -0.77
C LYS A 125 -8.83 16.87 0.27
N ILE A 126 -7.98 17.38 1.15
CA ILE A 126 -7.53 16.67 2.34
C ILE A 126 -8.64 16.73 3.40
N TYR A 127 -9.04 15.58 3.92
CA TYR A 127 -10.05 15.44 4.99
C TYR A 127 -9.44 15.15 6.35
N LYS A 128 -8.30 14.48 6.41
CA LYS A 128 -7.57 14.25 7.66
C LYS A 128 -6.10 14.01 7.36
N ILE A 129 -5.22 14.67 8.08
CA ILE A 129 -3.81 14.26 8.21
C ILE A 129 -3.71 13.48 9.51
N GLY A 130 -3.65 12.16 9.40
CA GLY A 130 -3.58 11.27 10.56
C GLY A 130 -2.14 11.01 10.96
N GLN A 131 -1.90 11.03 12.27
CA GLN A 131 -0.61 10.66 12.85
C GLN A 131 -0.45 9.13 12.82
N GLY A 132 0.78 8.65 12.68
CA GLY A 132 1.13 7.26 12.85
C GLY A 132 0.95 6.79 14.30
N TYR A 133 1.14 5.50 14.53
CA TYR A 133 1.16 4.94 15.88
C TYR A 133 2.38 5.47 16.63
N PHE A 134 2.13 6.06 17.79
CA PHE A 134 3.18 6.56 18.67
C PHE A 134 3.04 5.94 20.07
N ILE A 135 4.18 5.81 20.74
CA ILE A 135 4.24 5.32 22.11
C ILE A 135 4.26 6.55 23.01
N LYS A 136 3.27 6.66 23.89
CA LYS A 136 3.24 7.65 24.95
C LYS A 136 3.04 6.91 26.27
N ASP A 137 3.90 7.19 27.25
CA ASP A 137 3.80 6.60 28.59
C ASP A 137 3.79 5.04 28.58
N GLY A 138 4.59 4.45 27.68
CA GLY A 138 4.68 2.98 27.52
C GLY A 138 3.46 2.32 26.86
N LYS A 139 2.41 3.09 26.53
CA LYS A 139 1.22 2.61 25.84
C LYS A 139 1.25 3.01 24.37
N LEU A 140 0.94 2.05 23.50
CA LEU A 140 0.85 2.28 22.06
C LEU A 140 -0.50 2.91 21.73
N ILE A 141 -0.50 4.20 21.40
CA ILE A 141 -1.69 4.94 21.03
C ILE A 141 -1.96 4.72 19.54
N LYS A 142 -3.16 4.23 19.22
CA LYS A 142 -3.59 3.86 17.85
C LYS A 142 -4.86 4.57 17.38
N ASN A 143 -5.32 5.57 18.12
CA ASN A 143 -6.62 6.23 17.96
C ASN A 143 -6.66 7.21 16.76
N ASN A 144 -6.23 6.74 15.58
CA ASN A 144 -6.11 7.57 14.39
C ASN A 144 -7.47 7.89 13.73
N ALA A 145 -8.48 7.07 14.01
CA ALA A 145 -9.83 7.21 13.46
C ALA A 145 -10.87 7.61 14.50
N SER A 146 -10.43 7.98 15.72
CA SER A 146 -11.30 8.71 16.63
C SER A 146 -11.56 10.12 16.08
N THR A 147 -12.74 10.63 16.41
CA THR A 147 -13.20 11.97 16.04
C THR A 147 -13.83 12.62 17.26
N ASP A 148 -14.06 13.93 17.24
CA ASP A 148 -14.59 14.66 18.39
C ASP A 148 -16.00 14.18 18.80
N TYR A 149 -16.75 13.59 17.85
CA TYR A 149 -18.08 13.03 18.08
C TYR A 149 -18.08 11.52 18.36
N ASP A 150 -16.98 10.82 18.04
CA ASP A 150 -16.84 9.37 18.20
C ASP A 150 -15.54 9.08 18.96
N LEU A 151 -15.71 8.92 20.27
CA LEU A 151 -14.67 8.69 21.26
C LEU A 151 -14.15 7.24 21.28
N SER A 152 -14.58 6.39 20.33
CA SER A 152 -14.10 5.01 20.27
C SER A 152 -12.60 4.95 19.97
N ASP A 153 -11.88 4.12 20.73
CA ASP A 153 -10.46 3.85 20.54
C ASP A 153 -10.22 2.94 19.32
N LYS A 154 -10.37 3.51 18.13
CA LYS A 154 -10.18 2.82 16.85
C LYS A 154 -9.10 3.45 15.98
N SER A 155 -8.36 2.58 15.32
CA SER A 155 -7.38 2.95 14.30
C SER A 155 -8.06 3.12 12.93
N ILE A 156 -7.38 3.76 11.99
CA ILE A 156 -7.86 3.87 10.60
C ILE A 156 -7.97 2.52 9.89
N ASN A 157 -7.34 1.48 10.43
CA ASN A 157 -7.35 0.15 9.84
C ASN A 157 -8.71 -0.51 10.05
N PRO A 158 -9.35 -0.98 8.96
CA PRO A 158 -10.58 -1.73 9.09
C PRO A 158 -10.32 -3.09 9.74
N LEU A 159 -11.37 -3.75 10.21
CA LEU A 159 -11.27 -5.12 10.73
C LEU A 159 -10.65 -6.07 9.68
N GLY A 160 -9.52 -6.69 10.03
CA GLY A 160 -8.73 -7.55 9.13
C GLY A 160 -7.75 -6.80 8.21
N GLY A 161 -7.60 -5.49 8.39
CA GLY A 161 -6.68 -4.65 7.64
C GLY A 161 -7.17 -4.27 6.24
N PHE A 162 -6.43 -3.39 5.56
CA PHE A 162 -6.77 -3.00 4.19
C PHE A 162 -6.50 -4.15 3.23
N VAL A 163 -7.56 -4.64 2.57
CA VAL A 163 -7.50 -5.75 1.61
C VAL A 163 -6.41 -5.53 0.56
N HIS A 164 -5.47 -6.47 0.42
CA HIS A 164 -4.30 -6.39 -0.47
C HIS A 164 -3.31 -5.22 -0.22
N TYR A 165 -3.42 -4.52 0.91
CA TYR A 165 -2.44 -3.53 1.35
C TYR A 165 -1.73 -4.01 2.62
N GLY A 166 -2.49 -4.22 3.69
CA GLY A 166 -2.00 -4.52 5.03
C GLY A 166 -2.49 -3.48 6.04
N GLU A 167 -1.71 -3.25 7.08
CA GLU A 167 -1.99 -2.25 8.11
C GLU A 167 -1.26 -0.94 7.82
N VAL A 168 -1.92 0.18 8.12
CA VAL A 168 -1.36 1.53 8.08
C VAL A 168 -0.94 1.91 9.50
N THR A 169 0.37 1.98 9.73
CA THR A 169 0.96 2.32 11.04
C THR A 169 1.59 3.71 11.06
N ASN A 170 1.91 4.26 9.90
CA ASN A 170 2.60 5.55 9.78
C ASN A 170 1.60 6.68 9.50
N ASP A 171 2.11 7.91 9.42
CA ASP A 171 1.31 9.06 9.01
C ASP A 171 0.60 8.81 7.68
N PHE A 172 -0.64 9.28 7.58
CA PHE A 172 -1.45 9.12 6.39
C PHE A 172 -2.25 10.38 6.07
N VAL A 173 -2.64 10.50 4.80
CA VAL A 173 -3.52 11.56 4.32
C VAL A 173 -4.81 10.92 3.81
N MET A 174 -5.94 11.34 4.38
CA MET A 174 -7.27 10.98 3.90
C MET A 174 -7.70 12.00 2.85
N LEU A 175 -7.92 11.55 1.62
CA LEU A 175 -8.34 12.39 0.51
C LEU A 175 -9.81 12.14 0.15
N LYS A 176 -10.50 13.21 -0.25
CA LYS A 176 -11.86 13.12 -0.79
C LYS A 176 -11.88 12.34 -2.11
N GLY A 177 -12.67 11.27 -2.13
CA GLY A 177 -12.99 10.51 -3.34
C GLY A 177 -11.91 9.49 -3.73
N CYS A 178 -11.93 9.07 -4.99
CA CYS A 178 -10.98 8.11 -5.52
C CYS A 178 -9.71 8.78 -6.04
N VAL A 179 -8.63 7.99 -6.14
CA VAL A 179 -7.32 8.42 -6.62
C VAL A 179 -6.80 7.39 -7.64
N VAL A 180 -5.94 7.83 -8.56
CA VAL A 180 -5.32 6.97 -9.57
C VAL A 180 -4.50 5.85 -8.95
N GLY A 181 -4.49 4.70 -9.61
CA GLY A 181 -3.52 3.63 -9.33
C GLY A 181 -4.13 2.35 -8.76
N THR A 182 -3.23 1.46 -8.34
CA THR A 182 -3.57 0.25 -7.58
C THR A 182 -3.22 0.45 -6.12
N LYS A 183 -3.73 -0.42 -5.25
CA LYS A 183 -3.24 -0.51 -3.86
C LYS A 183 -1.71 -0.73 -3.87
N LYS A 184 -1.01 -0.24 -2.84
CA LYS A 184 0.47 -0.27 -2.71
C LYS A 184 1.24 0.53 -3.78
N ARG A 185 0.56 1.39 -4.55
CA ARG A 185 1.22 2.23 -5.55
C ARG A 185 1.68 3.54 -4.94
N VAL A 186 2.89 3.95 -5.32
CA VAL A 186 3.44 5.25 -4.98
C VAL A 186 2.66 6.35 -5.71
N LEU A 187 2.30 7.39 -4.97
CA LEU A 187 1.58 8.56 -5.48
C LEU A 187 2.35 9.81 -5.08
N THR A 188 2.46 10.76 -6.01
CA THR A 188 3.06 12.06 -5.72
C THR A 188 1.95 13.04 -5.42
N LEU A 189 1.95 13.57 -4.19
CA LEU A 189 1.09 14.67 -3.80
C LEU A 189 1.80 15.99 -4.11
N ARG A 190 1.09 16.93 -4.71
CA ARG A 190 1.61 18.25 -5.06
C ARG A 190 0.63 19.31 -4.56
N LYS A 191 1.15 20.44 -4.09
CA LYS A 191 0.35 21.65 -3.86
C LYS A 191 -0.41 22.04 -5.12
N SER A 192 -1.61 22.58 -4.95
CA SER A 192 -2.38 23.06 -6.10
C SER A 192 -1.64 24.20 -6.79
N LEU A 193 -1.68 24.22 -8.12
CA LEU A 193 -1.13 25.32 -8.92
C LEU A 193 -2.10 26.49 -9.05
N LEU A 194 -3.38 26.27 -8.73
CA LEU A 194 -4.44 27.24 -8.87
C LEU A 194 -4.73 27.89 -7.52
N VAL A 195 -4.99 29.20 -7.54
CA VAL A 195 -5.52 29.89 -6.36
C VAL A 195 -6.94 29.40 -6.11
N GLN A 196 -7.18 28.88 -4.91
CA GLN A 196 -8.45 28.29 -4.52
C GLN A 196 -9.36 29.37 -3.92
N THR A 197 -10.36 29.82 -4.68
CA THR A 197 -11.30 30.88 -4.26
C THR A 197 -12.72 30.37 -3.99
N LYS A 198 -13.03 29.15 -4.43
CA LYS A 198 -14.38 28.58 -4.32
C LYS A 198 -14.68 28.21 -2.87
N GLN A 199 -15.92 28.48 -2.43
CA GLN A 199 -16.37 28.12 -1.09
C GLN A 199 -16.20 26.62 -0.78
N GLN A 200 -16.49 25.74 -1.75
CA GLN A 200 -16.28 24.29 -1.62
C GLN A 200 -14.81 23.91 -1.35
N ALA A 201 -13.86 24.69 -1.87
CA ALA A 201 -12.44 24.47 -1.64
C ALA A 201 -12.02 24.94 -0.24
N LEU A 202 -12.54 26.07 0.23
CA LEU A 202 -12.19 26.72 1.50
C LEU A 202 -12.97 26.20 2.72
N GLU A 203 -14.00 25.39 2.49
CA GLU A 203 -14.79 24.78 3.57
C GLU A 203 -13.91 23.98 4.53
N LYS A 204 -14.06 24.21 5.84
CA LYS A 204 -13.37 23.43 6.86
C LYS A 204 -14.10 22.11 7.07
N ILE A 205 -13.38 21.00 7.18
CA ILE A 205 -13.97 19.67 7.29
C ILE A 205 -13.89 19.20 8.74
N ASP A 206 -15.06 19.04 9.35
CA ASP A 206 -15.21 18.40 10.65
C ASP A 206 -15.76 16.98 10.44
N LEU A 207 -14.94 15.97 10.75
CA LEU A 207 -15.30 14.57 10.55
C LEU A 207 -16.04 14.05 11.77
N LYS A 208 -17.28 13.61 11.58
CA LYS A 208 -18.11 13.05 12.67
C LYS A 208 -17.91 11.56 12.93
N PHE A 209 -17.56 10.82 11.89
CA PHE A 209 -17.45 9.37 11.96
C PHE A 209 -16.56 8.83 10.84
N ILE A 210 -15.74 7.85 11.18
CA ILE A 210 -14.93 7.10 10.22
C ILE A 210 -15.31 5.62 10.33
N ASP A 211 -15.71 5.05 9.20
CA ASP A 211 -16.11 3.66 9.09
C ASP A 211 -14.89 2.72 9.00
N THR A 212 -14.70 1.91 10.03
CA THR A 212 -13.62 0.92 10.19
C THR A 212 -14.14 -0.52 10.06
N THR A 213 -15.32 -0.71 9.49
CA THR A 213 -15.84 -2.04 9.16
C THR A 213 -14.91 -2.80 8.21
N SER A 214 -14.92 -4.13 8.32
CA SER A 214 -14.20 -5.01 7.40
C SER A 214 -14.53 -4.69 5.94
N LYS A 215 -13.49 -4.53 5.12
CA LYS A 215 -13.61 -4.39 3.66
C LYS A 215 -13.41 -5.71 2.91
N PHE A 216 -13.21 -6.80 3.65
CA PHE A 216 -13.17 -8.16 3.11
C PHE A 216 -14.55 -8.80 3.27
N GLY A 217 -15.41 -8.64 2.26
CA GLY A 217 -16.83 -9.00 2.33
C GLY A 217 -17.69 -7.85 2.85
N HIS A 218 -18.78 -8.18 3.53
CA HIS A 218 -19.69 -7.21 4.15
C HIS A 218 -19.35 -7.09 5.64
N GLY A 219 -18.85 -5.92 6.05
CA GLY A 219 -18.52 -5.64 7.44
C GLY A 219 -19.71 -5.04 8.20
N HIS A 220 -20.00 -5.59 9.38
CA HIS A 220 -21.11 -5.13 10.23
C HIS A 220 -20.64 -4.42 11.52
N PHE A 221 -19.43 -4.72 11.98
CA PHE A 221 -18.89 -4.20 13.24
C PHE A 221 -17.73 -3.25 12.96
N GLN A 222 -17.58 -2.21 13.78
CA GLN A 222 -16.51 -1.22 13.68
C GLN A 222 -15.25 -1.68 14.39
N THR A 223 -15.39 -2.27 15.58
CA THR A 223 -14.27 -2.77 16.40
C THR A 223 -14.39 -4.27 16.69
N VAL A 224 -13.26 -4.87 17.08
CA VAL A 224 -13.25 -6.29 17.50
C VAL A 224 -13.98 -6.45 18.83
N GLU A 225 -13.91 -5.45 19.70
CA GLU A 225 -14.58 -5.42 21.00
C GLU A 225 -16.10 -5.40 20.84
N GLU A 226 -16.61 -4.52 19.97
CA GLU A 226 -18.02 -4.47 19.60
C GLU A 226 -18.51 -5.83 19.04
N LYS A 227 -17.73 -6.43 18.14
CA LYS A 227 -18.05 -7.75 17.58
C LYS A 227 -18.09 -8.85 18.65
N LYS A 228 -17.14 -8.86 19.58
CA LYS A 228 -17.08 -9.85 20.68
C LYS A 228 -18.24 -9.66 21.65
N ALA A 229 -18.58 -8.42 21.99
CA ALA A 229 -19.72 -8.09 22.83
C ALA A 229 -21.04 -8.55 22.19
N PHE A 230 -21.20 -8.34 20.88
CA PHE A 230 -22.40 -8.77 20.14
C PHE A 230 -22.49 -10.30 19.99
N MET A 231 -21.40 -10.97 19.60
CA MET A 231 -21.42 -12.41 19.33
C MET A 231 -21.41 -13.27 20.60
N GLY A 232 -20.99 -12.71 21.73
CA GLY A 232 -20.80 -13.45 22.98
C GLY A 232 -19.64 -14.45 22.90
N PRO A 233 -19.50 -15.33 23.92
CA PRO A 233 -18.44 -16.32 23.97
C PRO A 233 -18.66 -17.41 22.90
N LEU A 234 -17.70 -17.56 22.00
CA LEU A 234 -17.73 -18.62 20.99
C LEU A 234 -17.02 -19.88 21.50
N LYS A 235 -17.30 -21.02 20.87
CA LYS A 235 -16.67 -22.32 21.19
C LYS A 235 -15.14 -22.26 21.27
N LYS A 236 -14.50 -21.57 20.32
CA LYS A 236 -13.04 -21.39 20.31
C LYS A 236 -12.51 -20.60 21.50
N ASP A 237 -13.30 -19.64 22.00
CA ASP A 237 -12.91 -18.80 23.13
C ASP A 237 -13.10 -19.56 24.45
N GLN A 238 -14.06 -20.48 24.51
CA GLN A 238 -14.23 -21.41 25.63
C GLN A 238 -13.08 -22.42 25.69
N ILE A 239 -12.75 -23.05 24.55
CA ILE A 239 -11.59 -23.96 24.45
C ILE A 239 -10.30 -23.23 24.85
N ALA A 240 -10.07 -22.02 24.36
CA ALA A 240 -8.88 -21.23 24.74
C ALA A 240 -8.83 -20.86 26.24
N LYS A 241 -9.98 -20.74 26.91
CA LYS A 241 -10.05 -20.53 28.37
C LYS A 241 -9.77 -21.81 29.14
N GLU A 242 -10.28 -22.95 28.65
CA GLU A 242 -10.05 -24.27 29.24
C GLU A 242 -8.59 -24.71 29.11
N GLU A 243 -7.94 -24.41 27.99
CA GLU A 243 -6.55 -24.78 27.73
C GLU A 243 -5.53 -23.97 28.56
N GLY A 244 -5.87 -22.74 28.97
CA GLY A 244 -5.07 -21.89 29.86
C GLY A 244 -3.64 -21.58 29.35
N PRO A 245 -2.86 -20.71 30.03
CA PRO A 245 -1.49 -20.37 29.62
C PRO A 245 -0.44 -21.43 30.01
N ASN A 246 -0.84 -22.62 30.47
CA ASN A 246 0.04 -23.64 31.06
C ASN A 246 0.34 -24.81 30.12
N ARG A 247 0.68 -24.52 28.86
CA ARG A 247 1.41 -25.48 28.02
C ARG A 247 2.63 -24.82 27.38
N THR A 248 3.80 -25.19 27.90
CA THR A 248 5.00 -25.30 27.08
C THR A 248 4.73 -26.41 26.07
N ASP A 249 4.40 -26.05 24.83
CA ASP A 249 4.12 -27.01 23.76
C ASP A 249 5.38 -27.82 23.40
N CYS A 250 5.53 -28.97 24.04
CA CYS A 250 6.22 -30.11 23.47
C CYS A 250 5.24 -30.90 22.58
N THR A 251 4.87 -30.39 21.41
CA THR A 251 4.42 -31.28 20.31
C THR A 251 4.65 -30.68 18.93
N ALA A 252 5.27 -31.52 18.10
CA ALA A 252 5.17 -31.54 16.64
C ALA A 252 5.63 -30.28 15.89
N GLY A 253 6.95 -30.23 15.67
CA GLY A 253 7.50 -29.51 14.53
C GLY A 253 6.79 -29.92 13.24
N ARG A 254 5.95 -29.04 12.72
CA ARG A 254 5.74 -28.95 11.27
C ARG A 254 7.06 -28.46 10.69
N ILE A 255 7.92 -29.41 10.33
CA ILE A 255 8.90 -29.20 9.29
C ILE A 255 8.09 -28.87 8.03
N SER A 256 7.82 -27.59 7.81
CA SER A 256 7.50 -27.13 6.46
C SER A 256 8.76 -27.36 5.65
N ILE A 257 8.80 -28.45 4.89
CA ILE A 257 9.67 -28.58 3.73
C ILE A 257 9.34 -27.39 2.82
N LYS A 258 10.15 -26.34 2.94
CA LYS A 258 10.24 -25.27 1.97
C LYS A 258 10.94 -25.91 0.77
N LEU A 259 10.15 -26.52 -0.12
CA LEU A 259 10.61 -26.91 -1.45
C LEU A 259 11.02 -25.62 -2.16
N PHE A 260 12.32 -25.33 -2.08
CA PHE A 260 12.98 -24.32 -2.90
C PHE A 260 12.96 -24.87 -4.34
N PHE A 261 11.95 -24.47 -5.11
CA PHE A 261 11.95 -24.70 -6.55
C PHE A 261 12.97 -23.74 -7.17
N SER A 262 14.21 -24.20 -7.29
CA SER A 262 15.25 -23.57 -8.08
C SER A 262 15.03 -23.94 -9.55
N GLU A 263 14.41 -23.04 -10.31
CA GLU A 263 14.25 -23.14 -11.75
C GLU A 263 15.62 -23.04 -12.46
N LYS A 264 16.22 -24.18 -12.82
CA LYS A 264 17.25 -24.24 -13.86
C LYS A 264 17.12 -25.52 -14.70
N LYS A 265 16.89 -25.28 -16.00
CA LYS A 265 17.13 -26.14 -17.19
C LYS A 265 16.17 -27.35 -17.35
N LYS A 266 15.19 -27.26 -18.25
CA LYS A 266 15.23 -27.65 -19.68
C LYS A 266 15.79 -29.06 -19.94
N ASN A 267 14.92 -29.89 -20.51
CA ASN A 267 15.13 -30.99 -21.48
C ASN A 267 15.12 -32.45 -20.97
N PHE A 268 14.34 -33.25 -21.73
CA PHE A 268 14.46 -34.68 -22.06
C PHE A 268 13.63 -35.76 -21.32
N PHE A 269 12.59 -36.22 -22.04
CA PHE A 269 12.23 -37.61 -22.40
C PHE A 269 11.96 -38.72 -21.35
N PHE A 270 10.71 -39.21 -21.41
CA PHE A 270 10.22 -40.61 -21.49
C PHE A 270 10.23 -41.59 -20.29
N SER A 271 9.04 -42.20 -20.17
CA SER A 271 8.74 -43.60 -19.83
C SER A 271 8.57 -44.04 -18.36
N GLN A 272 7.33 -44.45 -18.06
CA GLN A 272 6.89 -45.21 -16.90
C GLN A 272 7.32 -46.68 -16.97
N LYS A 273 7.76 -47.23 -15.83
CA LYS A 273 7.70 -48.64 -15.34
C LYS A 273 8.54 -48.70 -14.05
N VAL A 274 8.33 -49.46 -12.98
CA VAL A 274 7.30 -50.37 -12.44
C VAL A 274 7.82 -50.79 -11.03
N CYS A 275 6.90 -51.16 -10.13
CA CYS A 275 7.03 -52.04 -8.93
C CYS A 275 7.73 -51.64 -7.61
N PHE A 276 6.89 -51.61 -6.56
CA PHE A 276 6.93 -52.33 -5.25
C PHE A 276 8.22 -52.48 -4.42
N ARG A 277 8.16 -52.16 -3.10
CA ARG A 277 8.05 -53.14 -1.97
C ARG A 277 7.91 -52.45 -0.59
N ILE A 278 7.31 -53.17 0.35
CA ILE A 278 6.82 -52.83 1.70
C ILE A 278 7.86 -53.15 2.81
N MET A 279 8.07 -52.20 3.75
CA MET A 279 8.40 -52.24 5.22
C MET A 279 9.43 -53.25 5.82
N PRO A 280 9.72 -53.26 7.14
CA PRO A 280 10.28 -52.22 8.04
C PRO A 280 11.43 -52.77 8.97
N CYS A 281 12.07 -51.88 9.76
CA CYS A 281 12.89 -52.10 11.00
C CYS A 281 14.07 -51.10 10.97
N SER A 282 14.73 -50.63 12.02
CA SER A 282 14.59 -50.53 13.49
C SER A 282 15.86 -49.76 13.95
N SER A 283 15.92 -49.32 15.21
CA SER A 283 17.13 -48.88 15.96
C SER A 283 17.66 -47.44 15.80
N SER A 284 17.45 -46.66 16.87
CA SER A 284 18.42 -45.86 17.65
C SER A 284 19.65 -45.23 16.99
N HIS A 285 19.81 -43.91 17.14
CA HIS A 285 21.07 -43.28 17.60
C HIS A 285 20.86 -41.85 18.12
N VAL A 286 21.44 -41.58 19.29
CA VAL A 286 21.61 -40.29 19.98
C VAL A 286 22.75 -39.51 19.33
N PHE A 287 22.61 -38.19 19.13
CA PHE A 287 23.75 -37.25 19.13
C PHE A 287 23.30 -35.84 19.57
N LEU A 288 23.89 -35.39 20.68
CA LEU A 288 23.96 -33.99 21.12
C LEU A 288 24.97 -33.25 20.24
N ALA A 289 24.65 -32.03 19.80
CA ALA A 289 25.65 -31.06 19.37
C ALA A 289 25.15 -29.64 19.68
N SER A 290 25.70 -29.08 20.76
CA SER A 290 25.60 -27.69 21.17
C SER A 290 26.49 -26.84 20.25
N ALA A 291 25.96 -25.76 19.67
CA ALA A 291 26.75 -24.74 18.99
C ALA A 291 26.45 -23.37 19.59
N VAL A 292 27.45 -22.87 20.32
CA VAL A 292 27.53 -21.57 20.98
C VAL A 292 27.69 -20.47 19.91
N LEU A 293 26.86 -19.42 20.00
CA LEU A 293 27.10 -18.16 19.29
C LEU A 293 28.04 -17.27 20.13
N PRO A 294 29.05 -16.62 19.54
CA PRO A 294 29.86 -15.63 20.22
C PRO A 294 29.20 -14.24 20.11
N PHE A 295 29.06 -13.56 21.25
CA PHE A 295 28.82 -12.11 21.35
C PHE A 295 29.70 -11.56 22.49
N PRO A 296 29.99 -10.25 22.50
CA PRO A 296 31.32 -9.70 22.44
C PRO A 296 31.90 -9.37 23.82
N ALA A 297 33.23 -9.31 23.89
CA ALA A 297 33.98 -8.91 25.07
C ALA A 297 33.69 -7.45 25.45
N SER A 298 33.08 -7.25 26.62
CA SER A 298 33.08 -6.00 27.36
C SER A 298 34.35 -5.93 28.21
N THR A 299 35.14 -4.88 28.00
CA THR A 299 36.33 -4.56 28.78
C THR A 299 35.90 -3.69 29.99
N MET A 300 36.03 -4.22 31.20
CA MET A 300 35.94 -3.46 32.46
C MET A 300 36.89 -4.11 33.47
N ALA A 301 38.01 -3.44 33.74
CA ALA A 301 38.80 -3.50 34.96
C ALA A 301 39.40 -2.08 35.10
N GLY A 302 39.31 -1.32 36.19
CA GLY A 302 39.02 -1.63 37.58
C GLY A 302 40.23 -1.25 38.43
N GLY A 303 40.15 -0.13 39.17
CA GLY A 303 40.83 0.02 40.47
C GLY A 303 42.11 0.86 40.57
N HIS A 304 42.01 1.90 41.41
CA HIS A 304 42.98 2.45 42.38
C HIS A 304 44.36 2.96 41.91
N SER A 305 44.53 4.29 41.86
CA SER A 305 45.08 5.16 42.93
C SER A 305 44.99 6.62 42.49
#